data_AF-A0A941NL28-F1
#
_entry.id   AF-A0A941NL28-F1
#
_cell.length_a   1.000
_cell.length_b   1.000
_cell.length_c   1.000
_cell.angle_alpha   90.00
_cell.angle_beta   90.00
_cell.angle_gamma   90.00
#
_symmetry.space_group_name_H-M   'P 1'
#
loop_
_entity.id
_entity.type
_entity.pdbx_description
1 polymer ?
#
loop_
_entity_poly.entity_id
_entity_poly.type
_entity_poly.pdbx_seq_one_letter_code
_entity_poly.pdbx_strand_id
1 'polypeptide(L)' 'MQIHRAADLQSLPGIAHGFFGRDGGLSTGVYASLNCGPGSRDDPAAVAGNRARV' A
#
# COMPACT_ATOMS: atom_id res chain seq x y z
N MET A 1 -7.59 -2.99 5.51
CA MET A 1 -6.31 -3.20 4.79
C MET A 1 -5.82 -4.60 5.10
N GLN A 2 -5.89 -5.52 4.14
CA GLN A 2 -5.35 -6.87 4.27
C GLN A 2 -3.92 -6.89 3.72
N ILE A 3 -2.99 -7.49 4.47
CA ILE A 3 -1.59 -7.65 4.06
C ILE A 3 -1.34 -9.13 3.85
N HIS A 4 -1.00 -9.51 2.62
CA HIS A 4 -0.60 -10.87 2.30
C HIS A 4 0.90 -11.03 2.55
N ARG A 5 1.32 -12.17 3.13
CA ARG A 5 2.72 -12.45 3.45
C ARG A 5 3.14 -13.76 2.79
N ALA A 6 4.33 -13.77 2.20
CA ALA A 6 4.98 -15.00 1.76
C ALA A 6 5.54 -15.74 2.98
N ALA A 7 5.24 -17.04 3.10
CA ALA A 7 5.68 -17.87 4.23
C ALA A 7 7.21 -17.94 4.32
N ASP A 8 7.89 -18.09 3.18
CA ASP A 8 9.35 -18.27 3.12
C ASP A 8 10.14 -17.05 3.64
N LEU A 9 9.53 -15.86 3.61
CA LEU A 9 10.15 -14.63 4.11
C LEU A 9 9.83 -14.36 5.59
N GLN A 10 8.85 -15.05 6.16
CA GLN A 10 8.32 -14.73 7.49
C GLN A 10 9.27 -15.12 8.63
N SER A 11 10.13 -16.10 8.41
CA SER A 11 11.14 -16.55 9.38
C SER A 11 12.49 -15.85 9.23
N LEU A 12 12.69 -15.00 8.22
CA LEU A 12 13.97 -14.34 8.00
C LEU A 12 14.18 -13.20 9.02
N PRO A 13 15.23 -13.28 9.86
CA PRO A 13 15.45 -12.29 10.90
C PRO A 13 15.74 -10.92 10.29
N GLY A 14 15.07 -9.89 10.80
CA GLY A 14 15.28 -8.50 10.37
C GLY A 14 14.59 -8.08 9.08
N ILE A 15 13.77 -8.95 8.47
CA ILE A 15 13.00 -8.62 7.27
C ILE A 15 11.52 -8.43 7.63
N ALA A 16 10.98 -7.26 7.27
CA ALA A 16 9.55 -7.00 7.24
C ALA A 16 9.09 -6.97 5.77
N HIS A 17 8.03 -7.72 5.44
CA HIS A 17 7.47 -7.77 4.10
C HIS A 17 5.94 -7.82 4.12
N GLY A 18 5.35 -7.47 2.99
CA GLY A 18 3.92 -7.58 2.75
C GLY A 18 3.56 -7.23 1.32
N PHE A 19 2.53 -7.88 0.79
CA PHE A 19 1.86 -7.53 -0.45
C PHE A 19 0.52 -6.92 -0.09
N PHE A 20 0.35 -5.64 -0.38
CA PHE A 20 -0.88 -4.90 -0.09
C PHE A 20 -1.88 -5.07 -1.24
N GLY A 21 -3.14 -5.29 -0.89
CA GLY A 21 -4.26 -5.14 -1.82
C GLY A 21 -4.65 -3.67 -2.03
N ARG A 22 -5.69 -3.42 -2.81
CA ARG A 22 -6.15 -2.04 -3.13
C ARG A 22 -6.92 -1.33 -2.02
N ASP A 23 -7.29 -2.04 -0.94
CA ASP A 23 -8.25 -1.60 0.08
C ASP A 23 -7.59 -0.96 1.31
N GLY A 24 -8.24 0.08 1.84
CA GLY A 24 -7.86 0.75 3.09
C GLY A 24 -7.03 2.02 2.92
N GLY A 25 -7.02 2.61 1.73
CA GLY A 25 -6.37 3.91 1.49
C GLY A 25 -7.35 5.08 1.40
N LEU A 26 -6.81 6.24 1.04
CA LEU A 26 -7.47 7.54 0.97
C LEU A 26 -7.94 7.95 -0.43
N SER A 27 -7.40 7.32 -1.47
CA SER A 27 -7.70 7.68 -2.85
C SER A 27 -9.16 7.36 -3.18
N THR A 28 -9.71 8.08 -4.15
CA THR A 28 -11.12 7.92 -4.57
C THR A 28 -11.22 7.72 -6.09
N GLY A 29 -12.43 7.46 -6.60
CA GLY A 29 -12.68 7.26 -8.02
C GLY A 29 -11.88 6.09 -8.61
N VAL A 30 -11.24 6.31 -9.77
CA VAL A 30 -10.44 5.27 -10.46
C VAL A 30 -9.24 4.80 -9.63
N TYR A 31 -8.76 5.63 -8.70
CA TYR A 31 -7.64 5.31 -7.82
C TYR A 31 -8.06 4.71 -6.48
N ALA A 32 -9.36 4.56 -6.23
CA ALA A 32 -9.85 4.03 -4.96
C ALA A 32 -9.21 2.65 -4.66
N SER A 33 -8.57 2.39 -3.52
CA SER A 33 -8.40 3.25 -2.35
C SER A 33 -6.94 3.48 -1.95
N LEU A 34 -6.03 2.52 -2.14
CA LEU A 34 -4.64 2.57 -1.67
C LEU A 34 -3.64 2.77 -2.82
N ASN A 35 -3.81 3.82 -3.61
CA ASN A 35 -2.84 4.17 -4.64
C ASN A 35 -1.59 4.83 -4.02
N CYS A 36 -0.43 4.19 -4.21
CA CYS A 36 0.87 4.68 -3.72
C CYS A 36 1.76 5.27 -4.84
N GLY A 37 1.24 5.39 -6.06
CA GLY A 37 2.03 5.81 -7.23
C GLY A 37 2.22 7.32 -7.33
N PRO A 38 3.42 7.88 -7.04
CA PRO A 38 3.65 9.33 -7.11
C PRO A 38 3.60 9.89 -8.54
N GLY A 39 3.73 9.04 -9.56
CA GLY A 39 3.58 9.43 -10.98
C GLY A 39 2.16 9.29 -11.53
N SER A 40 1.18 8.91 -10.71
CA SER A 40 -0.23 8.87 -11.12
C SER A 40 -0.82 10.29 -11.20
N ARG A 41 -2.01 10.44 -11.81
CA ARG A 41 -2.77 11.71 -11.79
C ARG A 41 -3.75 11.75 -10.60
N ASP A 42 -3.42 11.10 -9.50
CA ASP A 42 -4.20 11.10 -8.28
C ASP A 42 -3.89 12.33 -7.41
N ASP A 43 -4.68 12.55 -6.36
CA ASP A 43 -4.40 13.59 -5.37
C ASP A 43 -3.05 13.30 -4.66
N PRO A 44 -2.05 14.20 -4.76
CA PRO A 44 -0.75 14.03 -4.10
C PRO A 44 -0.85 13.82 -2.58
N ALA A 45 -1.84 14.42 -1.92
CA ALA A 45 -2.05 14.25 -0.48
C ALA A 45 -2.58 12.85 -0.15
N ALA A 46 -3.49 12.32 -0.98
CA ALA A 46 -3.97 10.94 -0.85
C ALA A 46 -2.82 9.95 -1.06
N VAL A 47 -2.00 10.15 -2.10
CA VAL A 47 -0.83 9.30 -2.38
C VAL A 47 0.19 9.34 -1.23
N ALA A 48 0.52 10.53 -0.72
CA ALA A 48 1.42 10.66 0.43
C ALA A 48 0.85 9.95 1.67
N GLY A 49 -0.45 10.11 1.94
CA GLY A 49 -1.11 9.43 3.04
C GLY A 49 -1.16 7.91 2.87
N ASN A 50 -1.37 7.40 1.65
CA ASN A 50 -1.33 5.97 1.37
C ASN A 50 0.08 5.39 1.56
N ARG A 51 1.11 6.11 1.14
CA ARG A 51 2.51 5.71 1.35
C ARG A 51 2.91 5.69 2.82
N ALA A 52 2.32 6.53 3.66
CA ALA A 52 2.55 6.51 5.10
C ALA A 52 1.83 5.36 5.83
N ARG A 53 0.89 4.67 5.15
CA ARG A 53 0.15 3.52 5.71
C ARG A 53 0.80 2.17 5.42
N VAL A 54 1.75 2.12 4.47
CA VAL A 54 2.40 0.88 4.00
C VAL A 54 3.84 0.78 4.46
#